data_AF-A0A7Y0EP84-F1
#
_entry.id   AF-A0A7Y0EP84-F1
#
_cell.length_a   1.000
_cell.length_b   1.000
_cell.length_c   1.000
_cell.angle_alpha   90.00
_cell.angle_beta   90.00
_cell.angle_gamma   90.00
#
_symmetry.space_group_name_H-M   'P 1'
#
loop_
_entity.id
_entity.type
_entity.pdbx_description
1 polymer ?
#
loop_
_entity_poly.entity_id
_entity_poly.type
_entity_poly.pdbx_seq_one_letter_code
_entity_poly.pdbx_strand_id
1 'polypeptide(L)' 'MMAKLTSRGRKRMKSSQFAIPSQRKYPINDRAHARAALSSVAQHGTPAEKQKVRKAVKRKYPTMQVNGISKRKRK' A
#
# COMPACT_ATOMS: atom_id res chain seq x y z
N MET A 1 -12.06 9.50 -6.92
CA MET A 1 -11.36 9.17 -8.18
C MET A 1 -9.93 8.76 -7.86
N MET A 2 -9.41 7.69 -8.49
CA MET A 2 -8.00 7.30 -8.37
C MET A 2 -7.16 8.24 -9.24
N ALA A 3 -6.16 8.94 -8.68
CA ALA A 3 -5.17 9.63 -9.49
C ALA A 3 -4.38 8.57 -10.28
N LYS A 4 -4.63 8.48 -11.59
CA LYS A 4 -4.05 7.47 -12.47
C LYS A 4 -2.53 7.69 -12.50
N LEU A 5 -1.80 6.84 -11.79
CA LEU A 5 -0.35 6.93 -11.69
C LEU A 5 0.24 6.61 -13.07
N THR A 6 0.51 7.64 -13.89
CA THR A 6 1.04 7.45 -15.24
C THR A 6 2.43 6.81 -15.18
N SER A 7 2.82 6.05 -16.21
CA SER A 7 4.14 5.40 -16.28
C SER A 7 5.30 6.41 -16.10
N ARG A 8 5.17 7.61 -16.70
CA ARG A 8 6.15 8.71 -16.54
C ARG A 8 6.16 9.26 -15.10
N GLY A 9 5.00 9.35 -14.45
CA GLY A 9 4.90 9.70 -13.03
C GLY A 9 5.59 8.66 -12.15
N ARG A 10 5.38 7.37 -12.42
CA ARG A 10 5.99 6.26 -11.67
C ARG A 10 7.50 6.25 -11.73
N LYS A 11 8.10 6.59 -12.88
CA LYS A 11 9.57 6.66 -13.05
C LYS A 11 10.20 7.75 -12.18
N ARG A 12 9.53 8.92 -12.07
CA ARG A 12 9.99 10.07 -11.28
C ARG A 12 9.77 9.93 -9.77
N MET A 13 8.98 8.95 -9.32
CA MET A 13 8.75 8.70 -7.91
C MET A 13 10.00 8.19 -7.20
N LYS A 14 10.24 8.73 -5.99
CA LYS A 14 11.28 8.24 -5.08
C LYS A 14 10.95 6.82 -4.63
N SER A 15 11.98 5.99 -4.44
CA SER A 15 11.84 4.61 -3.97
C SER A 15 11.11 4.50 -2.62
N SER A 16 11.17 5.54 -1.78
CA SER A 16 10.44 5.67 -0.52
C SER A 16 8.91 5.79 -0.66
N GLN A 17 8.41 6.06 -1.87
CA GLN A 17 6.96 6.06 -2.15
C GLN A 17 6.41 4.66 -2.43
N PHE A 18 7.27 3.64 -2.43
CA PHE A 18 6.89 2.24 -2.58
C PHE A 18 7.04 1.50 -1.26
N ALA A 19 6.14 0.56 -0.99
CA ALA A 19 6.22 -0.26 0.22
C ALA A 19 7.39 -1.26 0.17
N ILE A 20 7.81 -1.65 -1.05
CA ILE A 20 9.03 -2.42 -1.30
C ILE A 20 9.92 -1.59 -2.23
N PRO A 21 10.83 -0.76 -1.68
CA PRO A 21 11.66 0.16 -2.46
C PRO A 21 12.56 -0.57 -3.48
N SER A 22 13.12 -1.72 -3.11
CA SER A 22 14.02 -2.51 -3.96
C SER A 22 13.36 -2.98 -5.26
N GLN A 23 12.05 -3.26 -5.21
CA GLN A 23 11.29 -3.74 -6.38
C GLN A 23 10.38 -2.66 -6.97
N ARG A 24 10.33 -1.45 -6.38
CA ARG A 24 9.36 -0.39 -6.72
C ARG A 24 7.93 -0.92 -6.83
N LYS A 25 7.57 -1.85 -5.94
CA LYS A 25 6.25 -2.50 -5.85
C LYS A 25 5.40 -1.85 -4.76
N TYR A 26 4.08 -1.93 -4.94
CA TYR A 26 3.09 -1.44 -3.99
C TYR A 26 3.27 0.06 -3.69
N PRO A 27 2.89 0.95 -4.62
CA PRO A 27 2.91 2.39 -4.36
C PRO A 27 2.05 2.71 -3.12
N ILE A 28 2.58 3.58 -2.25
CA ILE A 28 1.95 4.07 -1.01
C ILE A 28 2.05 5.61 -0.96
N ASN A 29 2.01 6.26 -2.12
CA ASN A 29 2.09 7.71 -2.29
C ASN A 29 0.95 8.44 -1.56
N ASP A 30 -0.26 7.88 -1.57
CA ASP A 30 -1.43 8.39 -0.85
C ASP A 30 -2.16 7.27 -0.09
N ARG A 31 -3.23 7.63 0.61
CA ARG A 31 -4.03 6.68 1.40
C ARG A 31 -4.78 5.65 0.54
N ALA A 32 -5.19 6.02 -0.68
CA ALA A 32 -5.93 5.12 -1.57
C ALA A 32 -5.00 4.03 -2.10
N HIS A 33 -3.79 4.42 -2.53
CA HIS A 33 -2.73 3.52 -2.95
C HIS A 33 -2.26 2.61 -1.82
N ALA A 34 -2.19 3.10 -0.57
CA ALA A 34 -1.88 2.26 0.58
C ALA A 34 -2.93 1.16 0.83
N ARG A 35 -4.23 1.47 0.72
CA ARG A 35 -5.29 0.44 0.80
C ARG A 35 -5.22 -0.55 -0.36
N ALA A 36 -5.01 -0.05 -1.57
CA ALA A 36 -4.83 -0.89 -2.75
C ALA A 36 -3.64 -1.84 -2.58
N ALA A 37 -2.52 -1.33 -2.07
CA ALA A 37 -1.32 -2.13 -1.76
C ALA A 37 -1.61 -3.25 -0.76
N LEU A 38 -2.37 -2.97 0.31
CA LEU A 38 -2.78 -3.99 1.28
C LEU A 38 -3.67 -5.06 0.66
N SER A 39 -4.60 -4.67 -0.22
CA SER A 39 -5.46 -5.63 -0.93
C SER A 39 -4.66 -6.47 -1.93
N SER A 40 -3.80 -5.85 -2.73
CA SER A 40 -2.97 -6.53 -3.71
C SER A 40 -1.97 -7.51 -3.07
N VAL A 41 -1.32 -7.13 -1.96
CA VAL A 41 -0.39 -8.01 -1.25
C VAL A 41 -1.12 -9.13 -0.52
N ALA A 42 -2.38 -8.92 -0.11
CA ALA A 42 -3.19 -9.98 0.48
C ALA A 42 -3.48 -11.10 -0.53
N GLN A 43 -3.81 -10.73 -1.77
CA GLN A 43 -4.16 -11.64 -2.86
C GLN A 43 -2.94 -12.32 -3.50
N HIS A 44 -1.88 -11.57 -3.83
CA HIS A 44 -0.77 -12.06 -4.65
C HIS A 44 0.59 -12.03 -3.93
N GLY A 45 0.65 -11.49 -2.72
CA GLY A 45 1.91 -11.30 -2.01
C GLY A 45 2.36 -12.53 -1.23
N THR A 46 3.67 -12.74 -1.20
CA THR A 46 4.32 -13.70 -0.30
C THR A 46 4.19 -13.24 1.17
N PRO A 47 4.34 -14.15 2.16
CA PRO A 47 4.33 -13.77 3.58
C PRO A 47 5.32 -12.65 3.93
N ALA A 48 6.52 -12.68 3.33
CA ALA A 48 7.54 -11.64 3.51
C ALA A 48 7.10 -10.29 2.93
N GLU A 49 6.48 -10.28 1.74
CA GLU A 49 5.93 -9.06 1.16
C GLU A 49 4.77 -8.51 1.99
N LYS A 50 3.87 -9.37 2.50
CA LYS A 50 2.76 -8.98 3.38
C LYS A 50 3.27 -8.22 4.60
N GLN A 51 4.32 -8.73 5.26
CA GLN A 51 4.91 -8.07 6.43
C GLN A 51 5.55 -6.72 6.07
N LYS A 52 6.33 -6.67 4.98
CA LYS A 52 6.97 -5.43 4.50
C LYS A 52 5.94 -4.36 4.15
N VAL A 53 4.90 -4.73 3.41
CA VAL A 53 3.83 -3.80 3.02
C VAL A 53 3.07 -3.28 4.23
N ARG A 54 2.68 -4.16 5.16
CA ARG A 54 2.01 -3.74 6.41
C ARG A 54 2.87 -2.78 7.23
N LYS A 55 4.16 -3.06 7.38
CA LYS A 55 5.10 -2.19 8.11
C LYS A 55 5.27 -0.83 7.41
N ALA A 56 5.42 -0.82 6.10
CA ALA A 56 5.58 0.42 5.34
C ALA A 56 4.32 1.30 5.38
N VAL A 57 3.14 0.69 5.25
CA VAL A 57 1.86 1.39 5.37
C VAL A 57 1.66 1.93 6.78
N LYS A 58 1.90 1.13 7.83
CA LYS A 58 1.78 1.59 9.23
C LYS A 58 2.75 2.73 9.55
N ARG A 59 3.98 2.68 9.05
CA ARG A 59 4.97 3.75 9.24
C ARG A 59 4.55 5.07 8.59
N LYS A 60 3.96 5.00 7.39
CA LYS A 60 3.57 6.20 6.63
C LYS A 60 2.18 6.72 7.00
N TYR A 61 1.28 5.82 7.40
CA TYR A 61 -0.09 6.11 7.80
C TYR A 61 -0.40 5.38 9.12
N PRO A 62 0.09 5.87 10.26
CA PRO A 62 -0.08 5.20 11.56
C PRO A 62 -1.54 5.06 11.99
N THR A 63 -2.41 5.97 11.55
CA THR A 63 -3.86 5.95 11.82
C THR A 63 -4.65 5.05 10.87
N MET A 64 -4.01 4.41 9.89
CA MET A 64 -4.68 3.56 8.91
C MET A 64 -4.81 2.13 9.45
N GLN A 65 -6.03 1.59 9.43
CA GLN A 65 -6.28 0.20 9.81
C GLN A 65 -5.66 -0.75 8.79
N VAL A 66 -4.58 -1.40 9.21
CA VAL A 66 -3.82 -2.37 8.39
C VAL A 66 -4.41 -3.79 8.50
N ASN A 67 -5.31 -4.01 9.45
CA ASN A 67 -6.08 -5.24 9.61
C ASN A 67 -7.41 -5.12 8.86
N GLY A 68 -7.70 -6.10 8.02
CA GLY A 68 -8.97 -6.23 7.29
C GLY A 68 -10.18 -6.54 8.18
N ILE A 69 -10.21 -6.04 9.41
CA ILE A 69 -11.42 -6.07 10.22
C ILE A 69 -12.19 -4.82 9.84
N SER A 70 -13.04 -4.93 8.82
CA SER A 70 -14.19 -4.06 8.78
C SER A 70 -14.90 -4.28 10.12
N LYS A 71 -14.85 -3.31 11.04
CA LYS A 71 -15.94 -3.17 12.00
C LYS A 71 -17.16 -2.78 11.18
N ARG A 72 -17.72 -3.74 10.43
CA ARG A 72 -19.04 -3.66 9.83
C ARG A 72 -19.94 -3.58 11.06
N LYS A 73 -20.28 -2.36 11.49
CA LYS A 73 -21.42 -2.11 12.36
C LYS A 73 -22.57 -2.82 11.66
N ARG A 74 -22.92 -4.01 12.13
CA ARG A 74 -24.24 -4.59 11.89
C ARG A 74 -25.16 -3.66 12.68
N LYS A 75 -25.86 -2.79 11.95
CA LYS A 75 -27.02 -2.07 12.46
C LYS A 75 -28.22 -2.95 12.15
#